data_AF-A0A412I519-F1
#
_entry.id   AF-A0A412I519-F1
#
_cell.length_a   1.000
_cell.length_b   1.000
_cell.length_c   1.000
_cell.angle_alpha   90.00
_cell.angle_beta   90.00
_cell.angle_gamma   90.00
#
_symmetry.space_group_name_H-M   'P 1'
#
loop_
_entity.id
_entity.type
_entity.pdbx_description
1 polymer ?
#
loop_
_entity_poly.entity_id
_entity_poly.type
_entity_poly.pdbx_seq_one_letter_code
_entity_poly.pdbx_strand_id
1 'polypeptide(L)' 'MEKYDLIIWAHHGMFAAGPDFDTTFGLMHTAEKSAEILSMTSKKRQTITSDDFRSLARDFNLSLPEEFLYEKE' A
#
# COMPACT_ATOMS: atom_id res chain seq x y z
N MET A 1 10.94 -9.61 9.42
CA MET A 1 10.67 -8.85 8.19
C MET A 1 11.95 -8.83 7.41
N GLU A 2 11.94 -9.50 6.26
CA GLU A 2 13.15 -9.70 5.46
C GLU A 2 13.05 -8.93 4.13
N LYS A 3 11.92 -9.08 3.42
CA LYS A 3 11.63 -8.31 2.18
C LYS A 3 10.62 -7.18 2.38
N TYR A 4 9.60 -7.37 3.22
CA TYR A 4 8.51 -6.40 3.42
C TYR A 4 8.24 -6.14 4.89
N ASP A 5 7.85 -4.90 5.17
CA ASP A 5 7.52 -4.41 6.51
C ASP A 5 6.04 -4.56 6.89
N LEU A 6 5.23 -5.11 5.98
CA LEU A 6 3.82 -5.43 6.20
C LEU A 6 3.46 -6.75 5.52
N ILE A 7 2.73 -7.62 6.24
CA ILE A 7 2.33 -8.95 5.78
C ILE A 7 0.85 -9.15 6.05
N ILE A 8 0.09 -9.57 5.04
CA ILE A 8 -1.31 -9.97 5.19
C ILE A 8 -1.37 -11.46 5.50
N TRP A 9 -2.05 -11.82 6.58
CA TRP A 9 -2.42 -13.20 6.88
C TRP A 9 -3.88 -13.42 6.49
N ALA A 10 -4.08 -14.11 5.37
CA ALA A 10 -5.40 -14.37 4.80
C ALA A 10 -6.36 -14.95 5.85
N HIS A 11 -7.57 -14.39 5.91
CA HIS A 11 -8.63 -14.72 6.87
C HIS A 11 -8.36 -14.39 8.34
N HIS A 12 -7.29 -13.64 8.66
CA HIS A 12 -7.00 -13.30 10.05
C HIS A 12 -6.72 -11.80 10.25
N GLY A 13 -5.69 -11.26 9.60
CA GLY A 13 -5.28 -9.88 9.85
C GLY A 13 -3.96 -9.56 9.17
N MET A 14 -3.17 -8.66 9.76
CA MET A 14 -1.87 -8.27 9.23
C MET A 14 -0.84 -8.08 10.34
N PHE A 15 0.44 -8.22 9.97
CA PHE A 15 1.58 -7.90 10.80
C PHE A 15 2.34 -6.72 10.20
N ALA A 16 2.75 -5.77 11.03
CA ALA A 16 3.59 -4.63 10.66
C ALA A 16 4.80 -4.56 11.61
N ALA A 17 5.96 -4.11 11.12
CA ALA A 17 7.08 -3.74 11.97
C ALA A 17 7.78 -2.50 11.42
N GLY A 18 8.46 -1.80 12.31
CA GLY A 18 9.15 -0.56 12.03
C GLY A 18 10.14 -0.24 13.16
N PRO A 19 10.88 0.86 13.03
CA PRO A 19 11.93 1.23 13.98
C PRO A 19 11.40 1.63 15.37
N ASP A 20 10.16 2.09 15.44
CA ASP A 20 9.49 2.52 16.66
C ASP A 20 7.97 2.29 16.58
N PHE A 21 7.29 2.56 17.70
CA PHE A 21 5.84 2.34 17.81
C PHE A 21 5.04 3.19 16.83
N ASP A 22 5.32 4.49 16.74
CA ASP A 22 4.56 5.43 15.91
C ASP A 22 4.66 5.08 14.43
N THR A 23 5.86 4.74 13.95
CA THR A 23 6.10 4.31 12.58
C THR A 23 5.41 2.98 12.28
N THR A 24 5.51 2.01 13.21
CA THR A 24 4.88 0.69 13.04
C THR A 24 3.36 0.78 13.02
N PHE A 25 2.78 1.53 13.96
CA PHE A 25 1.35 1.76 14.06
C PHE A 25 0.83 2.58 12.86
N GLY A 26 1.59 3.60 12.44
CA GLY A 26 1.29 4.40 11.27
C GLY A 26 1.26 3.59 9.97
N LEU A 27 2.23 2.67 9.79
CA LEU A 27 2.28 1.75 8.65
C LEU A 27 1.03 0.85 8.61
N MET A 28 0.72 0.20 9.74
CA MET A 28 -0.47 -0.63 9.92
C MET A 28 -1.75 0.14 9.56
N HIS A 29 -1.93 1.31 10.14
CA HIS A 29 -3.13 2.11 9.99
C HIS A 29 -3.27 2.69 8.56
N THR A 30 -2.15 3.00 7.90
CA THR A 30 -2.16 3.45 6.49
C THR A 30 -2.66 2.36 5.55
N ALA A 31 -2.17 1.13 5.72
CA ALA A 31 -2.62 -0.01 4.93
C ALA A 31 -4.10 -0.34 5.20
N GLU A 32 -4.51 -0.35 6.46
CA GLU A 32 -5.90 -0.58 6.85
C GLU A 32 -6.84 0.48 6.28
N LYS A 33 -6.46 1.76 6.33
CA LYS A 33 -7.29 2.84 5.79
C LYS A 33 -7.48 2.72 4.27
N SER A 34 -6.45 2.29 3.56
CA SER A 34 -6.53 2.02 2.12
C SER A 34 -7.50 0.86 1.82
N ALA A 35 -7.45 -0.21 2.61
CA ALA A 35 -8.35 -1.35 2.49
C ALA A 35 -9.81 -0.97 2.82
N GLU A 36 -10.03 -0.15 3.85
CA GLU A 36 -11.35 0.38 4.20
C GLU A 36 -11.93 1.16 3.01
N ILE A 37 -11.21 2.13 2.46
CA ILE A 37 -11.64 2.91 1.27
C ILE A 37 -11.98 2.00 0.09
N LEU A 38 -11.16 0.96 -0.14
CA LEU A 38 -11.41 -0.04 -1.17
C LEU A 38 -12.74 -0.79 -0.95
N SER A 39 -13.09 -1.09 0.29
CA SER A 39 -14.31 -1.82 0.66
C SER A 39 -15.59 -0.99 0.64
N MET A 40 -15.50 0.35 0.65
CA MET A 40 -16.67 1.25 0.70
C MET A 40 -17.51 1.21 -0.59
N THR A 41 -16.99 0.71 -1.70
CA THR A 41 -17.71 0.59 -2.97
C THR A 41 -17.33 -0.69 -3.71
N SER A 42 -18.32 -1.35 -4.32
CA SER A 42 -18.09 -2.53 -5.17
C SER A 42 -17.53 -2.17 -6.55
N LYS A 43 -17.53 -0.89 -6.94
CA LYS A 43 -17.03 -0.42 -8.24
C LYS A 43 -16.20 0.84 -8.11
N LYS A 44 -14.97 0.80 -8.65
CA LYS A 44 -14.12 1.98 -8.89
C LYS A 44 -14.50 2.59 -10.24
N ARG A 45 -14.81 3.90 -10.31
CA ARG A 45 -15.06 4.60 -11.59
C ARG A 45 -13.77 5.02 -12.29
N GLN A 46 -12.71 5.15 -11.51
CA GLN A 46 -11.39 5.69 -11.83
C GLN A 46 -10.42 5.21 -10.73
N THR A 47 -9.12 5.25 -10.98
CA THR A 47 -8.09 4.90 -10.00
C THR A 47 -6.79 5.63 -10.34
N ILE A 48 -5.88 5.70 -9.37
CA ILE A 48 -4.49 6.12 -9.59
C ILE A 48 -3.86 5.16 -10.60
N THR A 49 -3.21 5.69 -11.64
CA THR A 49 -2.57 4.91 -12.71
C THR A 49 -1.13 4.54 -12.35
N SER A 50 -0.52 3.60 -13.09
CA SER A 50 0.91 3.26 -12.93
C SER A 50 1.81 4.48 -13.07
N ASP A 51 1.52 5.36 -14.03
CA ASP A 51 2.30 6.58 -14.27
C ASP A 51 2.11 7.65 -13.19
N ASP A 52 0.91 7.72 -12.58
CA ASP A 52 0.70 8.54 -11.39
C ASP A 52 1.57 8.04 -10.23
N PHE A 53 1.68 6.72 -10.00
CA PHE A 53 2.56 6.15 -8.98
C PHE A 53 4.04 6.40 -9.28
N ARG A 54 4.48 6.29 -10.55
CA ARG A 54 5.85 6.63 -10.94
C ARG A 54 6.16 8.10 -10.71
N SER A 55 5.19 8.98 -10.97
CA SER A 55 5.34 10.42 -10.73
C SER A 55 5.44 10.71 -9.24
N LEU A 56 4.60 10.09 -8.41
CA LEU A 56 4.66 10.18 -6.96
C LEU A 56 6.02 9.70 -6.42
N ALA A 57 6.53 8.56 -6.93
CA ALA A 57 7.82 8.04 -6.50
C ALA A 57 8.98 8.99 -6.85
N ARG A 58 8.95 9.64 -8.03
CA ARG A 58 9.93 10.68 -8.38
C ARG A 58 9.87 11.87 -7.43
N ASP A 59 8.68 12.39 -7.16
CA ASP A 59 8.50 13.59 -6.34
C ASP A 59 8.90 13.37 -4.87
N PHE A 60 8.68 12.16 -4.34
CA PHE A 60 9.09 11.77 -2.99
C PHE A 60 10.50 11.14 -2.92
N ASN A 61 11.20 11.04 -4.04
CA ASN A 61 12.52 10.41 -4.15
C ASN A 61 12.56 8.97 -3.58
N LEU A 62 11.58 8.15 -3.98
CA LEU A 62 11.40 6.77 -3.56
C LEU A 62 11.68 5.77 -4.69
N SER A 63 12.15 4.58 -4.33
CA SER A 63 12.22 3.45 -5.27
C SER A 63 10.86 2.74 -5.30
N LEU A 64 10.20 2.74 -6.46
CA LEU A 64 8.92 2.07 -6.67
C LEU A 64 9.14 0.63 -7.17
N PRO A 65 8.63 -0.41 -6.50
CA PRO A 65 8.72 -1.77 -7.03
C PRO A 65 7.77 -1.95 -8.21
N GLU A 66 8.32 -2.00 -9.43
CA GLU A 66 7.56 -2.14 -10.68
C GLU A 66 6.75 -3.46 -10.75
N GLU A 67 7.15 -4.50 -9.99
CA GLU A 67 6.43 -5.78 -9.92
C GLU A 67 4.99 -5.68 -9.39
N PHE A 68 4.62 -4.56 -8.76
CA PHE A 68 3.26 -4.30 -8.25
C PHE A 68 2.43 -3.38 -9.13
N LEU A 69 3.02 -2.80 -10.18
CA LEU A 69 2.27 -1.98 -11.13
C LEU A 69 1.62 -2.89 -12.16
N TYR A 70 0.35 -2.63 -12.46
CA TYR A 70 -0.38 -3.34 -13.51
C TYR A 70 -1.21 -2.33 -14.29
N GLU A 71 -1.15 -2.44 -15.62
CA GLU A 71 -2.08 -1.73 -16.50
C GLU A 71 -3.43 -2.44 -16.42
N LYS A 72 -4.51 -1.67 -16.25
CA LYS A 72 -5.85 -2.22 -16.43
C LYS A 72 -6.14 -2.21 -17.93
N GLU A 73 -6.45 -3.38 -18.48
CA GLU A 73 -7.12 -3.49 -19.79
C GLU A 73 -8.49 -2.81 -19.77
#